data_AF-A0A194UUN0-F1
#
_entry.id   AF-A0A194UUN0-F1
#
_cell.length_a   1.000
_cell.length_b   1.000
_cell.length_c   1.000
_cell.angle_alpha   90.00
_cell.angle_beta   90.00
_cell.angle_gamma   90.00
#
_symmetry.space_group_name_H-M   'P 1'
#
loop_
_entity.id
_entity.type
_entity.pdbx_description
1 polymer ?
#
loop_
_entity_poly.entity_id
_entity_poly.type
_entity_poly.pdbx_seq_one_letter_code
_entity_poly.pdbx_strand_id
1 'polypeptide(L)'
;MPLKLVHLESDDEFDALVRCEFAAYETPTCKLKKLFPPSPPQANRKATIQAAVQRQTAWHRGDPTSQWLKVFDTDDNDQLVGAACWHVYDTDPYAVESDEECDWFPKGEERDIGNALMGQFVTPRMTYMRKPHVFLDILFTHPDARRRGAGKLMMDWGVQQAEERGYEVYIDAIDIGRSL
;
A
#
# COMPACT_ATOMS: atom_id res chain seq x y z
N MET A 1 -13.82 19.87 -8.93
CA MET A 1 -12.85 19.04 -8.20
C MET A 1 -11.68 18.66 -9.09
N PRO A 2 -10.69 19.53 -9.27
CA PRO A 2 -9.40 19.11 -9.78
C PRO A 2 -8.75 18.21 -8.72
N LEU A 3 -8.49 16.97 -9.11
CA LEU A 3 -7.65 16.08 -8.33
C LEU A 3 -6.23 16.17 -8.89
N LYS A 4 -5.25 16.30 -8.01
CA LYS A 4 -3.83 16.41 -8.39
C LYS A 4 -3.04 15.24 -7.83
N LEU A 5 -2.41 14.48 -8.71
CA LEU A 5 -1.48 13.41 -8.35
C LEU A 5 -0.06 13.96 -8.28
N VAL A 6 0.67 13.66 -7.21
CA VAL A 6 2.08 14.02 -7.01
C VAL A 6 2.83 12.89 -6.33
N HIS A 7 4.15 12.85 -6.49
CA HIS A 7 4.99 11.93 -5.73
C HIS A 7 5.09 12.35 -4.25
N LEU A 8 5.36 11.38 -3.37
CA LEU A 8 5.86 11.64 -2.03
C LEU A 8 7.23 12.33 -2.13
N GLU A 9 7.43 13.41 -1.37
CA GLU A 9 8.66 14.23 -1.43
C GLU A 9 9.56 13.99 -0.22
N SER A 10 8.96 13.69 0.94
CA SER A 10 9.72 13.48 2.18
C SER A 10 9.01 12.52 3.14
N ASP A 11 9.78 11.99 4.09
CA ASP A 11 9.26 11.05 5.08
C ASP A 11 8.27 11.67 6.07
N ASP A 12 8.31 13.00 6.25
CA ASP A 12 7.40 13.72 7.15
C ASP A 12 5.94 13.66 6.68
N GLU A 13 5.71 13.30 5.42
CA GLU A 13 4.38 13.21 4.82
C GLU A 13 3.67 11.87 5.12
N PHE A 14 4.38 10.86 5.64
CA PHE A 14 3.77 9.56 5.97
C PHE A 14 2.70 9.67 7.06
N ASP A 15 2.79 10.63 7.99
CA ASP A 15 1.76 10.77 9.05
C ASP A 15 0.37 11.05 8.46
N ALA A 16 0.26 11.98 7.52
CA ALA A 16 -1.00 12.30 6.85
C ALA A 16 -1.48 11.13 5.99
N LEU A 17 -0.55 10.48 5.28
CA LEU A 17 -0.82 9.35 4.40
C LEU A 17 -1.39 8.15 5.17
N VAL A 18 -0.73 7.74 6.26
CA VAL A 18 -1.19 6.61 7.09
C VAL A 18 -2.51 6.93 7.79
N ARG A 19 -2.78 8.19 8.17
CA ARG A 19 -4.11 8.57 8.69
C ARG A 19 -5.21 8.36 7.64
N CYS A 20 -4.95 8.77 6.40
CA CYS A 20 -5.87 8.58 5.28
C CYS A 20 -6.09 7.08 4.99
N GLU A 21 -5.02 6.28 5.05
CA GLU A 21 -5.07 4.83 4.92
C GLU A 21 -5.99 4.17 5.96
N PHE A 22 -5.81 4.52 7.25
CA PHE A 22 -6.64 4.00 8.33
C PHE A 22 -8.11 4.36 8.11
N ALA A 23 -8.40 5.62 7.76
CA ALA A 23 -9.77 6.05 7.45
C ALA A 23 -10.37 5.26 6.27
N ALA A 24 -9.56 4.97 5.24
CA ALA A 24 -10.00 4.21 4.08
C ALA A 24 -10.33 2.74 4.41
N TYR A 25 -9.53 2.08 5.24
CA TYR A 25 -9.77 0.67 5.60
C TYR A 25 -10.75 0.47 6.75
N GLU A 26 -11.16 1.53 7.46
CA GLU A 26 -12.16 1.42 8.52
C GLU A 26 -13.60 1.58 8.01
N THR A 27 -13.78 2.23 6.87
CA THR A 27 -15.10 2.54 6.30
C THR A 27 -15.18 2.09 4.84
N PRO A 28 -15.81 0.95 4.49
CA PRO A 28 -16.18 -0.13 5.39
C PRO A 28 -14.93 -0.88 5.88
N THR A 29 -15.07 -1.58 7.00
CA THR A 29 -13.94 -2.26 7.63
C THR A 29 -13.36 -3.36 6.74
N CYS A 30 -12.09 -3.21 6.36
CA CYS A 30 -11.31 -4.20 5.63
C CYS A 30 -10.72 -5.24 6.59
N LYS A 31 -11.16 -6.50 6.48
CA LYS A 31 -10.65 -7.59 7.33
C LYS A 31 -9.19 -7.94 7.03
N LEU A 32 -8.76 -7.81 5.78
CA LEU A 32 -7.36 -8.06 5.38
C LEU A 32 -6.40 -7.14 6.13
N LYS A 33 -6.83 -5.90 6.45
CA LYS A 33 -6.02 -4.95 7.21
C LYS A 33 -5.68 -5.44 8.62
N LYS A 34 -6.34 -6.48 9.15
CA LYS A 34 -5.97 -7.13 10.42
C LYS A 34 -4.70 -7.99 10.34
N LEU A 35 -4.29 -8.43 9.14
CA LEU A 35 -3.02 -9.14 8.94
C LEU A 35 -1.81 -8.21 9.00
N PHE A 36 -2.05 -6.94 8.68
CA PHE A 36 -1.09 -5.87 8.84
C PHE A 36 -1.28 -5.27 10.23
N PRO A 37 -0.19 -4.99 10.96
CA PRO A 37 -0.25 -4.78 12.41
C PRO A 37 -1.10 -3.57 12.79
N PRO A 38 -1.77 -3.65 13.93
CA PRO A 38 -1.74 -2.60 14.93
C PRO A 38 -0.79 -3.03 16.06
N SER A 39 0.43 -2.48 16.14
CA SER A 39 1.19 -2.57 17.41
C SER A 39 0.67 -1.50 18.39
N PRO A 40 0.78 -1.64 19.72
CA PRO A 40 0.55 -2.78 20.63
C PRO A 40 -0.97 -2.82 21.04
N PRO A 41 -1.45 -3.52 22.09
CA PRO A 41 -2.87 -3.88 22.24
C PRO A 41 -3.73 -2.61 22.29
N GLN A 42 -4.59 -2.43 21.27
CA GLN A 42 -5.78 -1.58 21.05
C GLN A 42 -6.09 -0.31 21.89
N ALA A 43 -5.32 0.05 22.91
CA ALA A 43 -5.62 1.09 23.89
C ALA A 43 -5.20 2.49 23.44
N ASN A 44 -4.39 2.63 22.37
CA ASN A 44 -3.98 3.94 21.89
C ASN A 44 -3.87 4.01 20.35
N ARG A 45 -4.96 4.44 19.70
CA ARG A 45 -5.04 4.69 18.24
C ARG A 45 -3.89 5.57 17.74
N LYS A 46 -3.48 6.59 18.51
CA LYS A 46 -2.35 7.46 18.14
C LYS A 46 -1.06 6.65 18.08
N ALA A 47 -0.78 5.82 19.08
CA ALA A 47 0.42 4.98 19.10
C ALA A 47 0.42 3.97 17.95
N THR A 48 -0.73 3.38 17.63
CA THR A 48 -0.88 2.47 16.49
C THR A 48 -0.59 3.13 15.16
N ILE A 49 -1.15 4.32 14.92
CA ILE A 49 -0.87 5.11 13.71
C ILE A 49 0.63 5.46 13.64
N GLN A 50 1.24 5.91 14.74
CA GLN A 50 2.68 6.24 14.75
C GLN A 50 3.56 5.03 14.47
N ALA A 51 3.23 3.85 15.00
CA ALA A 51 3.96 2.62 14.69
C ALA A 51 3.81 2.22 13.21
N ALA A 52 2.64 2.45 12.61
CA ALA A 52 2.42 2.23 11.19
C ALA A 52 3.18 3.23 10.31
N VAL A 53 3.24 4.50 10.71
CA VAL A 53 4.07 5.55 10.07
C VAL A 53 5.53 5.11 10.05
N GLN A 54 6.11 4.81 11.22
CA GLN A 54 7.51 4.40 11.33
C GLN A 54 7.83 3.19 10.45
N ARG A 55 6.92 2.21 10.40
CA ARG A 55 7.09 0.99 9.61
C ARG A 55 7.04 1.26 8.11
N GLN A 56 6.03 1.99 7.64
CA GLN A 56 5.91 2.30 6.20
C GLN A 56 7.05 3.19 5.72
N THR A 57 7.48 4.16 6.53
CA THR A 57 8.68 4.95 6.25
C THR A 57 9.92 4.05 6.15
N ALA A 58 10.09 3.10 7.07
CA ALA A 58 11.22 2.17 7.02
C ALA A 58 11.18 1.25 5.79
N TRP A 59 10.01 0.72 5.43
CA TRP A 59 9.84 -0.09 4.22
C TRP A 59 10.13 0.71 2.94
N HIS A 60 9.59 1.92 2.83
CA HIS A 60 9.86 2.80 1.68
C HIS A 60 11.34 3.13 1.54
N ARG A 61 12.02 3.47 2.64
CA ARG A 61 13.47 3.73 2.64
C ARG A 61 14.31 2.49 2.31
N GLY A 62 13.83 1.32 2.71
CA GLY A 62 14.53 0.05 2.50
C GLY A 62 14.42 -0.49 1.09
N ASP A 63 13.45 -0.03 0.31
CA ASP A 63 13.19 -0.52 -1.05
C ASP A 63 13.22 0.63 -2.07
N PRO A 64 14.29 0.77 -2.88
CA PRO A 64 14.39 1.82 -3.88
C PRO A 64 13.36 1.71 -5.02
N THR A 65 12.68 0.56 -5.16
CA THR A 65 11.62 0.38 -6.15
C THR A 65 10.29 0.99 -5.70
N SER A 66 10.17 1.32 -4.40
CA SER A 66 8.96 1.89 -3.81
C SER A 66 8.69 3.31 -4.33
N GLN A 67 7.55 3.49 -5.00
CA GLN A 67 7.08 4.74 -5.58
C GLN A 67 5.74 5.13 -4.94
N TRP A 68 5.79 6.01 -3.94
CA TRP A 68 4.58 6.56 -3.32
C TRP A 68 4.04 7.74 -4.12
N LEU A 69 2.74 7.65 -4.42
CA LEU A 69 1.94 8.68 -5.07
C LEU A 69 0.84 9.13 -4.11
N LYS A 70 0.54 10.42 -4.12
CA LYS A 70 -0.52 11.05 -3.33
C LYS A 70 -1.48 11.77 -4.25
N VAL A 71 -2.75 11.80 -3.89
CA VAL A 71 -3.77 12.58 -4.58
C VAL A 71 -4.35 13.62 -3.63
N PHE A 72 -4.36 14.87 -4.07
CA PHE A 72 -4.95 16.01 -3.36
C PHE A 72 -6.23 16.48 -4.06
N ASP A 73 -7.22 16.91 -3.27
CA ASP A 73 -8.38 17.67 -3.75
C ASP A 73 -8.08 19.16 -3.65
N THR A 74 -7.82 19.80 -4.80
CA THR A 74 -7.39 21.21 -4.80
C THR A 74 -8.55 22.18 -4.56
N ASP A 75 -9.80 21.71 -4.63
CA ASP A 75 -10.97 22.53 -4.28
C ASP A 75 -11.25 22.52 -2.77
N ASP A 76 -10.65 21.59 -2.02
CA ASP A 76 -10.84 21.41 -0.57
C ASP A 76 -9.52 21.57 0.17
N ASN A 77 -8.96 22.78 0.15
CA ASN A 77 -7.74 23.16 0.90
C ASN A 77 -6.54 22.23 0.68
N ASP A 78 -6.38 21.70 -0.54
CA ASP A 78 -5.36 20.70 -0.85
C ASP A 78 -5.39 19.50 0.12
N GLN A 79 -6.59 19.01 0.43
CA GLN A 79 -6.76 17.86 1.31
C GLN A 79 -6.21 16.60 0.63
N LEU A 80 -5.39 15.82 1.36
CA LEU A 80 -4.95 14.50 0.92
C LEU A 80 -6.15 13.53 0.92
N VAL A 81 -6.54 13.07 -0.28
CA VAL A 81 -7.71 12.23 -0.47
C VAL A 81 -7.39 10.78 -0.84
N GLY A 82 -6.14 10.45 -1.09
CA GLY A 82 -5.71 9.08 -1.34
C GLY A 82 -4.22 8.98 -1.61
N ALA A 83 -3.70 7.77 -1.55
CA ALA A 83 -2.33 7.46 -1.91
C ALA A 83 -2.21 6.03 -2.43
N ALA A 84 -1.11 5.77 -3.15
CA ALA A 84 -0.75 4.45 -3.63
C ALA A 84 0.77 4.26 -3.55
N CYS A 85 1.22 3.04 -3.25
CA CYS A 85 2.60 2.62 -3.41
C CYS A 85 2.67 1.63 -4.56
N TRP A 86 3.44 2.00 -5.58
CA TRP A 86 3.76 1.14 -6.71
C TRP A 86 5.22 0.70 -6.62
N HIS A 87 5.54 -0.46 -7.17
CA HIS A 87 6.89 -0.92 -7.40
C HIS A 87 7.09 -1.18 -8.89
N VAL A 88 8.23 -0.74 -9.43
CA VAL A 88 8.64 -1.04 -10.80
C VAL A 88 9.88 -1.93 -10.72
N TYR A 89 9.70 -3.21 -11.05
CA TYR A 89 10.77 -4.19 -11.04
C TYR A 89 11.29 -4.42 -12.46
N ASP A 90 12.54 -4.02 -12.70
CA ASP A 90 13.21 -4.25 -13.99
C ASP A 90 13.85 -5.65 -14.10
N THR A 91 13.83 -6.43 -13.02
CA THR A 91 14.33 -7.81 -12.93
C THR A 91 13.38 -8.66 -12.08
N ASP A 92 13.58 -9.98 -12.01
CA ASP A 92 12.86 -10.86 -11.06
C ASP A 92 13.17 -10.45 -9.62
N PRO A 93 12.21 -9.87 -8.86
CA PRO A 93 12.45 -9.48 -7.47
C PRO A 93 12.49 -10.68 -6.52
N TYR A 94 12.08 -11.87 -6.97
CA TYR A 94 12.03 -13.11 -6.18
C TYR A 94 13.19 -14.06 -6.51
N ALA A 95 14.20 -13.59 -7.26
CA ALA A 95 15.38 -14.37 -7.64
C ALA A 95 16.16 -14.88 -6.43
N VAL A 96 16.13 -14.14 -5.32
CA VAL A 96 16.65 -14.55 -4.02
C VAL A 96 15.47 -14.93 -3.14
N GLU A 97 15.51 -16.13 -2.55
CA GLU A 97 14.52 -16.53 -1.56
C GLU A 97 14.64 -15.62 -0.33
N SER A 98 13.51 -15.08 0.11
CA SER A 98 13.41 -14.21 1.28
C SER A 98 12.74 -14.97 2.41
N ASP A 99 13.38 -15.00 3.59
CA ASP A 99 12.80 -15.50 4.84
C ASP A 99 11.98 -14.39 5.54
N GLU A 100 11.23 -13.60 4.76
CA GLU A 100 10.42 -12.51 5.28
C GLU A 100 9.37 -13.03 6.27
N GLU A 101 9.48 -12.56 7.51
CA GLU A 101 8.50 -12.81 8.56
C GLU A 101 7.63 -11.57 8.79
N CYS A 102 6.41 -11.80 9.26
CA CYS A 102 5.53 -10.79 9.84
C CYS A 102 6.07 -10.34 11.22
N ASP A 103 7.26 -9.72 11.22
CA ASP A 103 8.04 -9.32 12.40
C ASP A 103 7.31 -8.34 13.33
N TRP A 104 6.23 -7.74 12.83
CA TRP A 104 5.34 -6.85 13.53
C TRP A 104 4.38 -7.54 14.51
N PHE A 105 4.20 -8.86 14.39
CA PHE A 105 3.59 -9.66 15.45
C PHE A 105 4.67 -10.07 16.45
N PRO A 106 4.41 -10.05 17.78
CA PRO A 106 5.34 -10.64 18.74
C PRO A 106 5.65 -12.10 18.40
N LYS A 107 6.87 -12.56 18.70
CA LYS A 107 7.21 -13.98 18.53
C LYS A 107 6.22 -14.85 19.31
N GLY A 108 5.70 -15.89 18.66
CA GLY A 108 4.69 -16.80 19.21
C GLY A 108 3.60 -17.11 18.20
N GLU A 109 2.52 -17.73 18.68
CA GLU A 109 1.43 -18.27 17.84
C GLU A 109 0.79 -17.23 16.91
N GLU A 110 0.62 -15.99 17.35
CA GLU A 110 0.06 -14.92 16.51
C GLU A 110 0.95 -14.61 15.29
N ARG A 111 2.28 -14.63 15.46
CA ARG A 111 3.22 -14.46 14.34
C ARG A 111 3.18 -15.67 13.42
N ASP A 112 3.10 -16.88 13.95
CA ASP A 112 3.04 -18.09 13.13
C ASP A 112 1.77 -18.10 12.25
N ILE A 113 0.63 -17.70 12.81
CA ILE A 113 -0.63 -17.51 12.07
C ILE A 113 -0.46 -16.39 11.04
N GLY A 114 0.13 -15.25 11.44
CA GLY A 114 0.38 -14.13 10.55
C GLY A 114 1.26 -14.50 9.35
N ASN A 115 2.34 -15.25 9.59
CA ASN A 115 3.24 -15.77 8.57
C ASN A 115 2.53 -16.73 7.62
N ALA A 116 1.73 -17.66 8.15
CA ALA A 116 0.98 -18.61 7.32
C ALA A 116 -0.03 -17.91 6.41
N LEU A 117 -0.78 -16.94 6.94
CA LEU A 117 -1.77 -16.18 6.17
C LEU A 117 -1.11 -15.24 5.16
N MET A 118 -0.01 -14.59 5.53
CA MET A 118 0.76 -13.75 4.60
C MET A 118 1.38 -14.58 3.50
N GLY A 119 1.94 -15.75 3.84
CA GLY A 119 2.46 -16.71 2.86
C GLY A 119 1.42 -17.07 1.80
N GLN A 120 0.18 -17.38 2.20
CA GLN A 120 -0.90 -17.64 1.25
C GLN A 120 -1.23 -16.43 0.36
N PHE A 121 -1.15 -15.22 0.91
CA PHE A 121 -1.42 -13.97 0.19
C PHE A 121 -0.32 -13.65 -0.84
N VAL A 122 0.97 -13.81 -0.49
CA VAL A 122 2.09 -13.44 -1.36
C VAL A 122 2.51 -14.54 -2.33
N THR A 123 2.20 -15.82 -2.04
CA THR A 123 2.61 -16.97 -2.87
C THR A 123 2.21 -16.84 -4.34
N PRO A 124 0.97 -16.43 -4.70
CA PRO A 124 0.60 -16.25 -6.11
C PRO A 124 1.52 -15.26 -6.83
N ARG A 125 1.78 -14.09 -6.23
CA ARG A 125 2.68 -13.08 -6.78
C ARG A 125 4.09 -13.65 -7.01
N MET A 126 4.65 -14.31 -6.00
CA MET A 126 5.98 -14.94 -6.08
C MET A 126 6.06 -16.08 -7.10
N THR A 127 4.94 -16.72 -7.41
CA THR A 127 4.87 -17.82 -8.38
C THR A 127 4.78 -17.30 -9.82
N TYR A 128 3.92 -16.30 -10.07
CA TYR A 128 3.61 -15.84 -11.43
C TYR A 128 4.48 -14.68 -11.91
N MET A 129 5.02 -13.87 -10.99
CA MET A 129 5.72 -12.62 -11.32
C MET A 129 7.23 -12.73 -11.17
N ARG A 130 7.81 -13.88 -11.54
CA ARG A 130 9.26 -14.12 -11.58
C ARG A 130 9.93 -13.51 -12.83
N LYS A 131 9.65 -12.24 -13.09
CA LYS A 131 10.02 -11.48 -14.31
C LYS A 131 9.88 -9.98 -14.06
N PRO A 132 10.41 -9.10 -14.93
CA PRO A 132 10.14 -7.67 -14.84
C PRO A 132 8.64 -7.37 -14.88
N HIS A 133 8.15 -6.53 -13.97
CA HIS A 133 6.74 -6.19 -13.85
C HIS A 133 6.53 -4.92 -13.02
N VAL A 134 5.32 -4.38 -13.09
CA VAL A 134 4.84 -3.31 -12.20
C VAL A 134 3.90 -3.92 -11.17
N PHE A 135 4.09 -3.59 -9.89
CA PHE A 135 3.33 -4.15 -8.79
C PHE A 135 2.66 -3.05 -7.97
N LEU A 136 1.35 -3.19 -7.71
CA LEU A 136 0.63 -2.34 -6.78
C LEU A 136 0.66 -2.95 -5.37
N ASP A 137 1.45 -2.36 -4.48
CA ASP A 137 1.54 -2.82 -3.09
C ASP A 137 0.33 -2.36 -2.26
N ILE A 138 -0.04 -1.09 -2.41
CA ILE A 138 -1.18 -0.53 -1.69
C ILE A 138 -1.80 0.61 -2.47
N LEU A 139 -3.14 0.71 -2.42
CA LEU A 139 -3.91 1.85 -2.90
C LEU A 139 -5.10 2.06 -1.99
N PHE A 140 -5.30 3.31 -1.58
CA PHE A 140 -6.47 3.71 -0.82
C PHE A 140 -6.97 5.10 -1.18
N THR A 141 -8.26 5.31 -0.97
CA THR A 141 -8.91 6.60 -1.12
C THR A 141 -9.76 6.85 0.11
N HIS A 142 -9.63 8.05 0.68
CA HIS A 142 -10.43 8.53 1.79
C HIS A 142 -11.92 8.28 1.49
N PRO A 143 -12.71 7.76 2.45
CA PRO A 143 -14.10 7.36 2.21
C PRO A 143 -14.94 8.46 1.53
N ASP A 144 -14.80 9.71 1.97
CA ASP A 144 -15.54 10.87 1.45
C ASP A 144 -15.07 11.32 0.06
N ALA A 145 -13.93 10.81 -0.41
CA ALA A 145 -13.35 11.13 -1.70
C ALA A 145 -13.50 10.01 -2.75
N ARG A 146 -14.16 8.90 -2.40
CA ARG A 146 -14.34 7.77 -3.32
C ARG A 146 -15.27 8.08 -4.48
N ARG A 147 -15.11 7.31 -5.56
CA ARG A 147 -15.90 7.43 -6.79
C ARG A 147 -15.85 8.82 -7.43
N ARG A 148 -14.85 9.64 -7.07
CA ARG A 148 -14.57 10.97 -7.62
C ARG A 148 -13.33 11.00 -8.53
N GLY A 149 -12.68 9.86 -8.77
CA GLY A 149 -11.57 9.71 -9.74
C GLY A 149 -10.17 9.54 -9.12
N ALA A 150 -9.99 9.71 -7.81
CA ALA A 150 -8.66 9.63 -7.17
C ALA A 150 -7.99 8.26 -7.37
N GLY A 151 -8.72 7.17 -7.13
CA GLY A 151 -8.21 5.81 -7.37
C GLY A 151 -7.83 5.57 -8.83
N LYS A 152 -8.59 6.11 -9.78
CA LYS A 152 -8.28 6.01 -11.22
C LYS A 152 -6.98 6.73 -11.56
N LEU A 153 -6.74 7.94 -11.05
CA LEU A 153 -5.49 8.66 -11.30
C LEU A 153 -4.26 7.86 -10.85
N MET A 154 -4.34 7.25 -9.66
CA MET A 154 -3.25 6.42 -9.13
C MET A 154 -3.08 5.11 -9.91
N MET A 155 -4.17 4.54 -10.42
CA MET A 155 -4.14 3.34 -11.28
C MET A 155 -3.52 3.64 -12.64
N ASP A 156 -3.96 4.73 -13.28
CA ASP A 156 -3.50 5.15 -14.60
C ASP A 156 -1.98 5.39 -14.61
N TRP A 157 -1.41 5.93 -13.52
CA TRP A 157 0.04 6.07 -13.39
C TRP A 157 0.78 4.71 -13.47
N GLY A 158 0.32 3.70 -12.73
CA GLY A 158 0.94 2.37 -12.71
C GLY A 158 0.81 1.64 -14.05
N VAL A 159 -0.36 1.75 -14.68
CA VAL A 159 -0.61 1.22 -16.03
C VAL A 159 0.32 1.90 -17.04
N GLN A 160 0.46 3.23 -16.98
CA GLN A 160 1.37 3.95 -17.87
C GLN A 160 2.82 3.49 -17.69
N GLN A 161 3.30 3.27 -16.44
CA GLN A 161 4.65 2.74 -16.21
C GLN A 161 4.87 1.37 -16.87
N ALA A 162 3.84 0.53 -16.86
CA ALA A 162 3.88 -0.79 -17.47
C ALA A 162 3.85 -0.71 -19.01
N GLU A 163 2.97 0.11 -19.58
CA GLU A 163 2.86 0.32 -21.03
C GLU A 163 4.16 0.85 -21.64
N GLU A 164 4.78 1.85 -21.01
CA GLU A 164 6.05 2.45 -21.47
C GLU A 164 7.20 1.43 -21.52
N ARG A 165 7.15 0.40 -20.67
CA ARG A 165 8.19 -0.64 -20.55
C ARG A 165 7.82 -1.96 -21.23
N GLY A 166 6.57 -2.12 -21.66
CA GLY A 166 6.03 -3.40 -22.12
C GLY A 166 5.97 -4.46 -21.00
N TYR A 167 5.77 -4.03 -19.75
CA TYR A 167 5.71 -4.90 -18.57
C TYR A 167 4.28 -5.33 -18.26
N GLU A 168 4.15 -6.45 -17.54
CA GLU A 168 2.88 -6.85 -16.94
C GLU A 168 2.63 -6.09 -15.64
N VAL A 169 1.36 -5.96 -15.27
CA VAL A 169 0.93 -5.39 -13.98
C VAL A 169 0.39 -6.51 -13.09
N TYR A 170 0.82 -6.53 -11.83
CA TYR A 170 0.25 -7.40 -10.80
C TYR A 170 -0.35 -6.57 -9.66
N ILE A 171 -1.54 -6.98 -9.20
CA ILE A 171 -2.29 -6.28 -8.16
C ILE A 171 -2.95 -7.31 -7.26
N ASP A 172 -2.80 -7.13 -5.95
CA ASP A 172 -3.64 -7.79 -4.96
C ASP A 172 -4.77 -6.84 -4.54
N ALA A 173 -6.02 -7.18 -4.87
CA ALA A 173 -7.16 -6.32 -4.63
C ALA A 173 -8.20 -6.97 -3.70
N ILE A 174 -8.76 -6.16 -2.81
CA ILE A 174 -10.02 -6.47 -2.13
C ILE A 174 -11.21 -6.11 -3.03
N ASP A 175 -12.40 -6.66 -2.75
CA ASP A 175 -13.59 -6.47 -3.59
C ASP A 175 -13.92 -5.01 -3.92
N ILE A 176 -13.67 -4.08 -2.99
CA ILE A 176 -13.89 -2.64 -3.21
C ILE A 176 -13.02 -2.10 -4.37
N GLY A 177 -11.80 -2.61 -4.48
CA GLY A 177 -10.83 -2.22 -5.52
C GLY A 177 -11.15 -2.78 -6.91
N ARG A 178 -12.04 -3.77 -7.03
CA ARG A 178 -12.40 -4.41 -8.31
C ARG A 178 -12.94 -3.44 -9.36
N SER A 179 -13.52 -2.32 -8.93
CA SER A 179 -14.22 -1.35 -9.79
C SER A 179 -13.39 -0.12 -10.16
N LEU A 180 -12.07 -0.20 -9.94
CA LEU A 180 -11.09 0.83 -10.30
C LEU A 180 -10.58 0.64 -11.74
#